data_AF-A0A0E3GQN4-F1
#
_entry.id   AF-A0A0E3GQN4-F1
#
_cell.length_a   1.000
_cell.length_b   1.000
_cell.length_c   1.000
_cell.angle_alpha   90.00
_cell.angle_beta   90.00
_cell.angle_gamma   90.00
#
_symmetry.space_group_name_H-M   'P 1'
#
loop_
_entity.id
_entity.type
_entity.pdbx_description
1 polymer ?
#
loop_
_entity_poly.entity_id
_entity_poly.type
_entity_poly.pdbx_seq_one_letter_code
_entity_poly.pdbx_strand_id
1 'polypeptide(L)'
;MKIYIKSGKMRFTIPVPNVLLKFGISIVNAPFIQKHISEKDKKYVNMINWKELSSSIDILREYKGLKIVDVHSRDGNHVTITL
;
A
#
# COMPACT_ATOMS: atom_id res chain seq x y z
N MET A 1 1.11 -9.06 3.91
CA MET A 1 1.82 -8.37 2.83
C MET A 1 3.26 -8.06 3.26
N LYS A 2 4.22 -8.13 2.34
CA LYS A 2 5.62 -7.79 2.51
C LYS A 2 6.04 -6.93 1.33
N ILE A 3 6.65 -5.79 1.63
CA ILE A 3 7.21 -4.90 0.63
C ILE A 3 8.72 -5.06 0.69
N TYR A 4 9.29 -5.62 -0.36
CA TYR A 4 10.73 -5.71 -0.54
C TYR A 4 11.20 -4.55 -1.41
N ILE A 5 12.21 -3.82 -0.93
CA ILE A 5 12.82 -2.71 -1.64
C ILE A 5 14.31 -2.94 -1.70
N LYS A 6 14.86 -2.86 -2.90
CA LYS A 6 16.28 -2.82 -3.20
C LYS A 6 16.59 -1.54 -3.96
N SER A 7 17.48 -0.73 -3.40
CA SER A 7 17.98 0.49 -4.02
C SER A 7 19.49 0.60 -3.79
N GLY A 8 20.27 0.49 -4.86
CA GLY A 8 21.74 0.41 -4.79
C GLY A 8 22.23 -0.66 -3.80
N LYS A 9 22.93 -0.23 -2.74
CA LYS A 9 23.44 -1.10 -1.66
C LYS A 9 22.40 -1.44 -0.58
N MET A 10 21.28 -0.71 -0.54
CA MET A 10 20.26 -0.86 0.50
C MET A 10 19.23 -1.91 0.10
N ARG A 11 18.96 -2.85 1.01
CA ARG A 11 17.91 -3.87 0.85
C ARG A 11 17.16 -3.96 2.16
N PHE A 12 15.85 -3.79 2.12
CA PHE A 12 15.02 -3.93 3.31
C PHE A 12 13.66 -4.50 2.95
N THR A 13 13.07 -5.20 3.91
CA THR A 13 11.74 -5.80 3.79
C THR A 13 10.87 -5.20 4.88
N ILE A 14 9.78 -4.56 4.48
CA ILE A 14 8.78 -4.03 5.41
C ILE A 14 7.62 -5.04 5.46
N PRO A 15 7.44 -5.77 6.57
CA PRO A 15 6.21 -6.50 6.77
C PRO A 15 5.09 -5.49 7.00
N VAL A 16 4.01 -5.60 6.23
CA VAL A 16 2.80 -4.80 6.40
C VAL A 16 1.69 -5.74 6.87
N PRO A 17 1.44 -5.80 8.19
CA PRO A 17 0.28 -6.50 8.74
C PRO A 17 -1.02 -5.93 8.18
N ASN A 18 -1.97 -6.81 7.86
CA ASN A 18 -3.26 -6.39 7.30
C ASN A 18 -4.05 -5.49 8.27
N VAL A 19 -3.81 -5.63 9.58
CA VAL A 19 -4.39 -4.75 10.61
C VAL A 19 -3.96 -3.30 10.39
N LEU A 20 -2.68 -3.05 10.12
CA LEU A 20 -2.18 -1.69 9.84
C LEU A 20 -2.75 -1.15 8.53
N LEU A 21 -2.87 -2.00 7.52
CA LEU A 21 -3.43 -1.61 6.22
C LEU A 21 -4.91 -1.20 6.35
N LYS A 22 -5.71 -2.02 7.05
CA LYS A 22 -7.11 -1.70 7.35
C LYS A 22 -7.26 -0.47 8.23
N PHE A 23 -6.41 -0.33 9.23
CA PHE A 23 -6.42 0.83 10.10
C PHE A 23 -6.17 2.11 9.29
N GLY A 24 -5.15 2.12 8.43
CA GLY A 24 -4.86 3.23 7.51
C GLY A 24 -6.04 3.61 6.62
N ILE A 25 -6.73 2.61 6.08
CA ILE A 25 -7.95 2.83 5.28
C ILE A 25 -9.09 3.41 6.12
N SER A 26 -9.26 2.95 7.36
CA SER A 26 -10.34 3.44 8.22
C SER A 26 -10.17 4.91 8.65
N ILE A 27 -8.92 5.36 8.80
CA ILE A 27 -8.61 6.72 9.28
C ILE A 27 -8.42 7.73 8.15
N VAL A 28 -8.39 7.32 6.88
CA VAL A 28 -8.12 8.23 5.75
C VAL A 28 -9.15 9.36 5.61
N ASN A 29 -10.39 9.11 6.04
CA ASN A 29 -11.47 10.09 6.05
C ASN A 29 -11.49 10.94 7.34
N ALA A 30 -10.60 10.68 8.29
CA ALA A 30 -10.53 11.48 9.51
C ALA A 30 -10.15 12.93 9.16
N PRO A 31 -10.80 13.93 9.78
CA PRO A 31 -10.56 15.35 9.47
C PRO A 31 -9.12 15.78 9.76
N PHE A 32 -8.40 15.10 10.67
CA PHE A 32 -6.99 15.36 10.91
C PHE A 32 -6.12 14.92 9.71
N ILE A 33 -6.40 13.77 9.10
CA ILE A 33 -5.67 13.28 7.93
C ILE A 33 -6.00 14.14 6.72
N GLN A 34 -7.28 14.42 6.48
CA GLN A 34 -7.71 15.21 5.31
C GLN A 34 -7.12 16.63 5.27
N LYS A 35 -6.80 17.22 6.42
CA LYS A 35 -6.12 18.52 6.50
C LYS A 35 -4.69 18.51 5.96
N HIS A 36 -4.05 17.35 5.90
CA HIS A 36 -2.67 17.20 5.44
C HIS A 36 -2.60 16.78 3.95
N ILE A 37 -3.74 16.49 3.32
CA ILE A 37 -3.81 16.12 1.90
C ILE A 37 -3.96 17.40 1.08
N SER A 38 -3.10 17.56 0.07
CA SER A 38 -3.19 18.72 -0.83
C SER A 38 -4.52 18.72 -1.59
N GLU A 39 -5.05 19.90 -1.93
CA GLU A 39 -6.30 20.00 -2.69
C GLU A 39 -6.23 19.27 -4.04
N LYS A 40 -5.05 19.21 -4.67
CA LYS A 40 -4.85 18.47 -5.92
C LYS A 40 -5.03 16.97 -5.73
N ASP A 41 -4.64 16.46 -4.56
CA ASP A 41 -4.65 15.03 -4.25
C ASP A 41 -5.96 14.56 -3.61
N LYS A 42 -6.69 15.48 -2.95
CA LYS A 42 -8.00 15.20 -2.35
C LYS A 42 -8.99 14.62 -3.35
N LYS A 43 -8.98 15.09 -4.60
CA LYS A 43 -9.84 14.54 -5.66
C LYS A 43 -9.63 13.03 -5.82
N TYR A 44 -8.38 12.58 -5.88
CA TYR A 44 -8.08 11.15 -6.07
C TYR A 44 -8.44 10.34 -4.83
N VAL A 45 -8.15 10.86 -3.64
CA VAL A 45 -8.49 10.21 -2.36
C VAL A 45 -10.00 10.05 -2.19
N ASN A 46 -10.78 11.06 -2.57
CA ASN A 46 -12.24 11.04 -2.46
C ASN A 46 -12.91 10.14 -3.52
N MET A 47 -12.23 9.84 -4.63
CA MET A 47 -12.72 8.90 -5.65
C MET A 47 -12.62 7.44 -5.20
N ILE A 48 -11.80 7.14 -4.20
CA ILE A 48 -11.60 5.77 -3.73
C ILE A 48 -12.77 5.36 -2.83
N ASN A 49 -13.43 4.26 -3.19
CA ASN A 49 -14.36 3.58 -2.29
C ASN A 49 -13.57 2.80 -1.23
N TRP A 50 -13.25 3.47 -0.13
CA TRP A 50 -12.45 2.92 0.97
C TRP A 50 -13.04 1.66 1.61
N LYS A 51 -14.38 1.55 1.63
CA LYS A 51 -15.07 0.36 2.15
C LYS A 51 -14.80 -0.84 1.26
N GLU A 52 -14.95 -0.68 -0.05
CA GLU A 52 -14.70 -1.72 -1.03
C GLU A 52 -13.22 -2.11 -1.08
N LEU A 53 -12.31 -1.14 -0.99
CA LEU A 53 -10.87 -1.40 -0.88
C LEU A 53 -10.53 -2.26 0.35
N SER A 54 -11.14 -1.98 1.50
CA SER A 54 -10.97 -2.78 2.72
C SER A 54 -11.42 -4.23 2.52
N SER A 55 -12.57 -4.45 1.86
CA SER A 55 -13.05 -5.79 1.52
C SER A 55 -12.12 -6.51 0.54
N SER A 56 -11.60 -5.81 -0.47
CA SER A 56 -10.63 -6.37 -1.41
C SER A 56 -9.36 -6.85 -0.70
N ILE A 57 -8.90 -6.14 0.34
CA ILE A 57 -7.76 -6.59 1.15
C ILE A 57 -8.05 -7.89 1.88
N ASP A 58 -9.28 -8.12 2.35
CA ASP A 58 -9.63 -9.40 2.99
C ASP A 58 -9.52 -10.56 2.01
N ILE A 59 -9.99 -10.38 0.78
CA ILE A 59 -9.87 -11.39 -0.28
C ILE A 59 -8.38 -11.66 -0.56
N LEU A 60 -7.56 -10.61 -0.67
CA LEU A 60 -6.12 -10.75 -0.92
C LEU A 60 -5.38 -11.52 0.19
N ARG A 61 -5.93 -11.61 1.41
CA ARG A 61 -5.31 -12.41 2.49
C ARG A 61 -5.32 -13.91 2.22
N GLU A 62 -6.23 -14.39 1.38
CA GLU A 62 -6.33 -15.80 1.05
C GLU A 62 -5.17 -16.23 0.13
N TYR A 63 -4.59 -15.30 -0.61
CA TYR A 63 -3.52 -15.53 -1.59
C TYR A 63 -2.12 -15.29 -1.00
N LYS A 64 -1.85 -15.79 0.21
CA LYS A 64 -0.53 -15.61 0.86
C LYS A 64 0.60 -16.09 -0.04
N GLY A 65 1.63 -15.25 -0.19
CA GLY A 65 2.78 -15.53 -1.05
C GLY A 65 2.61 -15.09 -2.50
N LEU A 66 1.43 -14.62 -2.91
CA LEU A 66 1.22 -14.08 -4.26
C LEU A 66 2.03 -12.80 -4.45
N LYS A 67 2.84 -12.76 -5.51
CA LYS A 67 3.58 -11.57 -5.92
C LYS A 67 2.70 -10.71 -6.83
N ILE A 68 2.26 -9.55 -6.33
CA ILE A 68 1.36 -8.66 -7.07
C ILE A 68 2.15 -7.63 -7.88
N VAL A 69 3.28 -7.18 -7.34
CA VAL A 69 4.11 -6.14 -7.97
C VAL A 69 5.53 -6.66 -8.06
N ASP A 70 6.12 -6.56 -9.26
CA ASP A 70 7.50 -6.90 -9.54
C ASP A 70 8.07 -5.87 -10.54
N VAL A 71 8.71 -4.81 -10.02
CA VAL A 71 9.18 -3.68 -10.84
C VAL A 71 10.69 -3.56 -10.75
N HIS A 72 11.36 -3.66 -11.89
CA HIS A 72 12.80 -3.53 -12.03
C HIS A 72 13.15 -2.26 -12.80
N SER A 73 14.03 -1.43 -12.23
CA SER A 73 14.66 -0.33 -12.96
C SER A 73 15.90 -0.81 -13.69
N ARG A 74 16.24 -0.14 -14.79
CA ARG A 74 17.51 -0.31 -15.52
C ARG A 74 18.73 -0.10 -14.61
N ASP A 75 18.59 0.75 -13.59
CA ASP A 75 19.66 1.09 -12.64
C ASP A 75 19.81 0.05 -11.50
N GLY A 76 19.08 -1.07 -11.58
CA GLY A 76 19.18 -2.18 -10.63
C GLY A 76 18.33 -2.04 -9.37
N ASN A 77 17.49 -0.99 -9.30
CA ASN A 77 16.48 -0.85 -8.25
C ASN A 77 15.34 -1.84 -8.47
N HIS A 78 14.85 -2.43 -7.39
CA HIS A 78 13.84 -3.48 -7.46
C HIS A 78 12.82 -3.30 -6.34
N VAL A 79 11.54 -3.29 -6.71
CA VAL A 79 10.42 -3.27 -5.76
C VAL A 79 9.58 -4.51 -5.99
N THR A 80 9.36 -5.28 -4.93
CA THR A 80 8.47 -6.43 -4.94
C THR A 80 7.44 -6.31 -3.84
N ILE A 81 6.16 -6.50 -4.17
CA ILE A 81 5.09 -6.60 -3.18
C ILE A 81 4.51 -8.01 -3.23
N THR A 82 4.57 -8.68 -2.10
CA THR A 82 4.05 -10.04 -1.90
C THR A 82 2.98 -10.02 -0.82
N LEU A 83 1.87 -10.75 -0.99
CA LEU A 83 0.80 -10.84 0.00
C LEU A 83 1.18 -11.69 1.22
#